data_AF-A0A8J5UV32-F1
#
_entry.id   AF-A0A8J5UV32-F1
#
_cell.length_a   1.000
_cell.length_b   1.000
_cell.length_c   1.000
_cell.angle_alpha   90.00
_cell.angle_beta   90.00
_cell.angle_gamma   90.00
#
_symmetry.space_group_name_H-M   'P 1'
#
loop_
_entity.id
_entity.type
_entity.pdbx_description
1 polymer ?
#
loop_
_entity_poly.entity_id
_entity_poly.type
_entity_poly.pdbx_seq_one_letter_code
_entity_poly.pdbx_strand_id
1 'polypeptide(L)'
;MTPLRVEEYITDLFSGTGVVIQVISDEETLLYDYPLFATVNRAASMIPRHRGRIIYLTYEPQDPNEITETLLFVGKGVTYDTGGTGMKESSSLSGGSRHKCGIAACVGFMQVVNLLQPPTTKVVAALCVIRNSTGENGYVADEVITAKSGWRVRITDTDVEGRLSIADALFHLRKIAVHSVNPHIFTVASVTTYAKLAPGYGYTVNAFFFIYTYIWAIPCQIDPFRFGQILVRSFLLSYNEFLPKKKKVLRYGILGFPDN
;
A
#
# COMPACT_ATOMS: atom_id res chain seq x y z
N MET A 1 0.15 17.52 5.35
CA MET A 1 -0.15 17.44 3.91
C MET A 1 -1.39 16.59 3.75
N THR A 2 -2.46 17.11 3.16
CA THR A 2 -3.70 16.34 2.91
C THR A 2 -3.56 15.52 1.63
N PRO A 3 -4.46 14.55 1.34
CA PRO A 3 -4.37 13.76 0.11
C PRO A 3 -4.35 14.62 -1.17
N LEU A 4 -5.18 15.66 -1.25
CA LEU A 4 -5.15 16.62 -2.36
C LEU A 4 -3.77 17.30 -2.52
N ARG A 5 -3.14 17.72 -1.41
CA ARG A 5 -1.79 18.33 -1.47
C ARG A 5 -0.70 17.34 -1.86
N VAL A 6 -0.88 16.04 -1.55
CA VAL A 6 0.04 14.98 -2.00
C VAL A 6 -0.09 14.79 -3.51
N GLU A 7 -1.32 14.78 -4.03
CA GLU A 7 -1.60 14.71 -5.47
C GLU A 7 -0.97 15.88 -6.23
N GLU A 8 -1.21 17.12 -5.78
CA GLU A 8 -0.59 18.33 -6.36
C GLU A 8 0.94 18.19 -6.40
N TYR A 9 1.56 17.84 -5.27
CA TYR A 9 3.01 17.69 -5.16
C TYR A 9 3.58 16.62 -6.12
N ILE A 10 2.93 15.46 -6.23
CA ILE A 10 3.38 14.38 -7.12
C ILE A 10 3.20 14.79 -8.58
N THR A 11 2.10 15.47 -8.91
CA THR A 11 1.83 15.95 -10.26
C THR A 11 2.89 16.97 -10.69
N ASP A 12 3.22 17.91 -9.81
CA ASP A 12 4.27 18.90 -10.07
C ASP A 12 5.66 18.24 -10.21
N LEU A 13 5.97 17.26 -9.36
CA LEU A 13 7.25 16.55 -9.38
C LEU A 13 7.52 15.80 -10.69
N PHE A 14 6.50 15.16 -11.25
CA PHE A 14 6.60 14.37 -12.48
C PHE A 14 6.12 15.12 -13.73
N SER A 15 5.79 16.41 -13.60
CA SER A 15 5.42 17.27 -14.73
C SER A 15 6.56 17.34 -15.76
N GLY A 16 6.25 17.07 -17.02
CA GLY A 16 7.24 17.05 -18.10
C GLY A 16 8.20 15.86 -18.09
N THR A 17 7.94 14.85 -17.25
CA THR A 17 8.73 13.61 -17.20
C THR A 17 8.10 12.49 -18.02
N GLY A 18 8.81 11.38 -18.22
CA GLY A 18 8.27 10.18 -18.88
C GLY A 18 7.35 9.33 -18.00
N VAL A 19 7.13 9.71 -16.74
CA VAL A 19 6.26 8.99 -15.81
C VAL A 19 4.81 9.41 -16.03
N VAL A 20 3.97 8.46 -16.42
CA VAL A 20 2.53 8.67 -16.58
C VAL A 20 1.86 8.65 -15.21
N ILE A 21 1.03 9.68 -14.95
CA ILE A 21 0.28 9.83 -13.71
C ILE A 21 -1.21 9.60 -14.01
N GLN A 22 -1.83 8.69 -13.27
CA GLN A 22 -3.28 8.52 -13.26
C GLN A 22 -3.80 8.69 -11.83
N VAL A 23 -4.77 9.60 -11.66
CA VAL A 23 -5.37 9.87 -10.35
C VAL A 23 -6.82 9.39 -10.34
N ILE A 24 -7.16 8.62 -9.31
CA ILE A 24 -8.52 8.18 -9.01
C ILE A 24 -8.96 8.93 -7.75
N SER A 25 -9.89 9.86 -7.95
CA SER A 25 -10.46 10.73 -6.91
C SER A 25 -12.00 10.72 -6.86
N ASP A 26 -12.62 10.17 -7.92
CA ASP A 26 -14.05 10.03 -8.08
C ASP A 26 -14.62 9.01 -7.08
N GLU A 27 -15.72 9.37 -6.42
CA GLU A 27 -16.30 8.59 -5.33
C GLU A 27 -16.96 7.30 -5.84
N GLU A 28 -17.61 7.32 -7.00
CA GLU A 28 -18.24 6.13 -7.59
C GLU A 28 -17.18 5.08 -7.93
N THR A 29 -16.09 5.51 -8.56
CA THR A 29 -14.95 4.66 -8.88
C THR A 29 -14.30 4.09 -7.62
N LEU A 30 -14.08 4.92 -6.59
CA LEU A 30 -13.51 4.45 -5.34
C LEU A 30 -14.42 3.43 -4.65
N LEU A 31 -15.74 3.63 -4.64
CA LEU A 31 -16.70 2.69 -4.06
C LEU A 31 -16.75 1.36 -4.82
N TYR A 32 -16.72 1.40 -6.15
CA TYR A 32 -16.86 0.20 -6.98
C TYR A 32 -15.55 -0.60 -7.14
N ASP A 33 -14.42 0.09 -7.36
CA ASP A 33 -13.14 -0.55 -7.64
C ASP A 33 -12.24 -0.70 -6.42
N TYR A 34 -12.49 0.08 -5.36
CA TYR A 34 -11.67 0.08 -4.14
C TYR A 34 -12.52 0.16 -2.85
N PRO A 35 -13.50 -0.74 -2.66
CA PRO A 35 -14.47 -0.67 -1.55
C PRO A 35 -13.84 -0.63 -0.14
N LEU A 36 -12.70 -1.29 0.08
CA LEU A 36 -11.96 -1.23 1.36
C LEU A 36 -11.28 0.13 1.56
N PHE A 37 -10.71 0.70 0.50
CA PHE A 37 -10.16 2.07 0.55
C PHE A 37 -11.28 3.08 0.79
N ALA A 38 -12.39 2.97 0.06
CA ALA A 38 -13.55 3.84 0.21
C ALA A 38 -14.12 3.76 1.63
N THR A 39 -14.15 2.56 2.22
CA THR A 39 -14.55 2.35 3.62
C THR A 39 -13.73 3.21 4.58
N VAL A 40 -12.40 3.16 4.47
CA VAL A 40 -11.51 3.98 5.31
C VAL A 40 -11.71 5.48 5.05
N ASN A 41 -12.10 5.84 3.84
CA ASN A 41 -12.26 7.22 3.40
C ASN A 41 -13.60 7.84 3.80
N ARG A 42 -14.61 7.07 4.21
CA ARG A 42 -15.99 7.55 4.39
C ARG A 42 -16.14 8.79 5.26
N ALA A 43 -15.51 8.82 6.43
CA ALA A 43 -15.55 10.00 7.29
C ALA A 43 -14.79 11.20 6.69
N ALA A 44 -13.72 10.93 5.94
CA ALA A 44 -12.89 11.96 5.31
C ALA A 44 -13.51 12.50 4.01
N SER A 45 -14.33 11.71 3.31
CA SER A 45 -14.87 12.07 1.99
C SER A 45 -15.83 13.27 2.05
N MET A 46 -16.47 13.46 3.20
CA MET A 46 -17.33 14.60 3.52
C MET A 46 -16.61 15.95 3.48
N ILE A 47 -15.28 15.96 3.66
CA ILE A 47 -14.46 17.17 3.65
C ILE A 47 -13.64 17.18 2.36
N PRO A 48 -13.88 18.11 1.40
CA PRO A 48 -13.22 18.10 0.10
C PRO A 48 -11.69 18.01 0.15
N ARG A 49 -11.06 18.75 1.06
CA ARG A 49 -9.59 18.73 1.25
C ARG A 49 -9.04 17.43 1.84
N HIS A 50 -9.87 16.55 2.39
CA HIS A 50 -9.47 15.27 3.01
C HIS A 50 -9.80 14.05 2.17
N ARG A 51 -10.57 14.20 1.08
CA ARG A 51 -10.93 13.12 0.18
C ARG A 51 -9.70 12.36 -0.28
N GLY A 52 -9.72 11.04 -0.10
CA GLY A 52 -8.67 10.13 -0.53
C GLY A 52 -8.41 10.17 -2.04
N ARG A 53 -7.21 9.72 -2.41
CA ARG A 53 -6.72 9.57 -3.78
C ARG A 53 -6.02 8.23 -3.91
N ILE A 54 -6.24 7.55 -5.02
CA ILE A 54 -5.34 6.49 -5.47
C ILE A 54 -4.60 7.04 -6.68
N ILE A 55 -3.28 7.09 -6.60
CA ILE A 55 -2.43 7.65 -7.64
C ILE A 55 -1.58 6.52 -8.21
N TYR A 56 -1.72 6.23 -9.49
CA TYR A 56 -0.83 5.34 -10.21
C TYR A 56 0.26 6.17 -10.89
N LEU A 57 1.51 5.78 -10.65
CA LEU A 57 2.67 6.25 -11.40
C LEU A 57 3.16 5.09 -12.26
N THR A 58 3.31 5.31 -13.56
CA THR A 58 3.78 4.28 -14.49
C THR A 58 4.95 4.80 -15.30
N TYR A 59 6.06 4.07 -15.23
CA TYR A 59 7.20 4.22 -16.11
C TYR A 59 7.25 3.02 -17.04
N GLU A 60 7.30 3.28 -18.34
CA GLU A 60 7.56 2.28 -19.38
C GLU A 60 8.82 2.70 -20.14
N PRO A 61 9.73 1.75 -20.45
CA PRO A 61 10.85 2.03 -21.34
C PRO A 61 10.40 2.45 -22.73
N GLN A 62 11.31 3.05 -23.50
CA GLN A 62 11.01 3.54 -24.86
C GLN A 62 10.54 2.43 -25.82
N ASP A 63 11.13 1.23 -25.72
CA ASP A 63 10.68 0.06 -26.47
C ASP A 63 9.99 -0.94 -25.52
N PRO A 64 8.65 -1.09 -25.59
CA PRO A 64 7.93 -2.08 -24.80
C PRO A 64 8.34 -3.53 -25.05
N ASN A 65 8.95 -3.84 -26.19
CA ASN A 65 9.39 -5.20 -26.52
C ASN A 65 10.68 -5.60 -25.78
N GLU A 66 11.44 -4.62 -25.26
CA GLU A 66 12.66 -4.85 -24.48
C GLU A 66 12.39 -5.07 -22.98
N ILE A 67 11.11 -5.04 -22.56
CA ILE A 67 10.75 -5.25 -21.15
C ILE A 67 11.04 -6.71 -20.75
N THR A 68 12.05 -6.88 -19.89
CA THR A 68 12.40 -8.18 -19.31
C THR A 68 11.88 -8.35 -17.88
N GLU A 69 11.49 -7.25 -17.22
CA GLU A 69 11.06 -7.26 -15.82
C GLU A 69 10.00 -6.17 -15.56
N THR A 70 9.03 -6.50 -14.70
CA THR A 70 8.00 -5.55 -14.26
C THR A 70 7.99 -5.45 -12.74
N LEU A 71 8.26 -4.26 -12.21
CA LEU A 71 8.22 -3.97 -10.78
C LEU A 71 6.92 -3.25 -10.42
N LEU A 72 6.17 -3.81 -9.48
CA LEU A 72 4.86 -3.32 -9.05
C LEU A 72 4.93 -2.95 -7.58
N PHE A 73 4.60 -1.72 -7.22
CA PHE A 73 4.66 -1.22 -5.85
C PHE A 73 3.28 -0.79 -5.38
N VAL A 74 2.89 -1.15 -4.15
CA VAL A 74 1.76 -0.54 -3.45
C VAL A 74 2.24 0.19 -2.20
N GLY A 75 1.95 1.49 -2.12
CA GLY A 75 2.36 2.36 -1.03
C GLY A 75 1.21 2.70 -0.09
N LYS A 76 1.40 2.50 1.23
CA LYS A 76 0.48 3.04 2.26
C LYS A 76 0.72 4.54 2.44
N GLY A 77 -0.32 5.34 2.18
CA GLY A 77 -0.27 6.80 2.18
C GLY A 77 -1.24 7.45 3.16
N VAL A 78 -1.27 6.99 4.41
CA VAL A 78 -2.16 7.59 5.42
C VAL A 78 -1.58 8.93 5.88
N THR A 79 -2.17 10.01 5.37
CA THR A 79 -1.71 11.39 5.58
C THR A 79 -1.83 11.86 7.02
N TYR A 80 -2.87 11.37 7.70
CA TYR A 80 -3.07 11.49 9.13
C TYR A 80 -4.02 10.37 9.59
N ASP A 81 -3.80 9.88 10.79
CA ASP A 81 -4.49 8.72 11.33
C ASP A 81 -4.98 9.01 12.75
N THR A 82 -6.29 9.22 12.89
CA THR A 82 -6.93 9.39 14.21
C THR A 82 -7.30 8.06 14.86
N GLY A 83 -7.17 6.94 14.14
CA GLY A 83 -7.73 5.64 14.50
C GLY A 83 -9.17 5.41 14.03
N GLY A 84 -9.83 6.40 13.42
CA GLY A 84 -11.23 6.26 12.98
C GLY A 84 -12.19 6.34 14.16
N THR A 85 -13.17 5.43 14.25
CA THR A 85 -14.10 5.37 15.39
C THR A 85 -13.46 4.77 16.65
N GLY A 86 -12.50 3.87 16.48
CA GLY A 86 -11.58 3.38 17.52
C GLY A 86 -10.44 4.37 17.77
N MET A 87 -10.80 5.57 18.23
CA MET A 87 -9.89 6.70 18.37
C MET A 87 -8.59 6.35 19.13
N LYS A 88 -7.45 6.78 18.59
CA LYS A 88 -6.14 6.64 19.26
C LYS A 88 -6.08 7.44 20.55
N GLU A 89 -5.30 6.94 21.50
CA GLU A 89 -4.89 7.72 22.67
C GLU A 89 -4.09 8.97 22.25
N SER A 90 -4.21 10.05 23.04
CA SER A 90 -3.61 11.35 22.73
C SER A 90 -2.09 11.30 22.51
N SER A 91 -1.39 10.50 23.30
CA SER A 91 0.05 10.25 23.20
C SER A 91 0.46 9.63 21.86
N SER A 92 -0.43 8.87 21.23
CA SER A 92 -0.20 8.13 19.98
C SER A 92 -0.55 8.94 18.72
N LEU A 93 -1.20 10.10 18.87
CA LEU A 93 -1.53 11.00 17.74
C LEU A 93 -0.32 11.80 17.27
N SER A 94 0.65 12.06 18.15
CA SER A 94 1.85 12.83 17.80
C SER A 94 2.71 12.06 16.79
N GLY A 95 3.00 12.72 15.66
CA GLY A 95 3.75 12.11 14.56
C GLY A 95 2.95 11.15 13.66
N GLY A 96 1.62 11.12 13.77
CA GLY A 96 0.73 10.38 12.87
C GLY A 96 0.86 10.77 11.39
N SER A 97 1.43 11.95 11.11
CA SER A 97 1.78 12.37 9.75
C SER A 97 2.81 11.46 9.07
N ARG A 98 3.53 10.61 9.81
CA ARG A 98 4.53 9.65 9.28
C ARG A 98 3.90 8.39 8.69
N HIS A 99 2.59 8.17 8.83
CA HIS A 99 1.92 6.99 8.25
C HIS A 99 1.86 6.99 6.70
N LYS A 100 2.38 8.05 6.07
CA LYS A 100 2.57 8.19 4.62
C LYS A 100 3.99 7.91 4.13
N CYS A 101 4.92 7.49 5.00
CA CYS A 101 6.29 7.21 4.56
C CYS A 101 6.37 6.08 3.52
N GLY A 102 5.39 5.18 3.49
CA GLY A 102 5.27 4.14 2.46
C GLY A 102 5.19 4.71 1.05
N ILE A 103 4.24 5.63 0.82
CA ILE A 103 4.16 6.32 -0.49
C ILE A 103 5.36 7.24 -0.74
N ALA A 104 5.94 7.86 0.29
CA ALA A 104 7.09 8.75 0.10
C ALA A 104 8.31 7.96 -0.45
N ALA A 105 8.52 6.73 0.04
CA ALA A 105 9.55 5.85 -0.49
C ALA A 105 9.25 5.41 -1.93
N CYS A 106 8.00 5.05 -2.26
CA CYS A 106 7.62 4.73 -3.64
C CYS A 106 7.82 5.92 -4.60
N VAL A 107 7.45 7.13 -4.19
CA VAL A 107 7.66 8.35 -4.99
C VAL A 107 9.15 8.63 -5.20
N GLY A 108 9.96 8.49 -4.15
CA GLY A 108 11.42 8.62 -4.25
C GLY A 108 12.03 7.59 -5.20
N PHE A 109 11.56 6.35 -5.16
CA PHE A 109 11.99 5.31 -6.10
C PHE A 109 11.60 5.65 -7.54
N MET A 110 10.35 6.10 -7.78
CA MET A 110 9.91 6.54 -9.11
C MET A 110 10.72 7.72 -9.63
N GLN A 111 11.16 8.63 -8.75
CA GLN A 111 12.06 9.73 -9.14
C GLN A 111 13.43 9.19 -9.62
N VAL A 112 13.99 8.20 -8.95
CA VAL A 112 15.24 7.54 -9.38
C VAL A 112 15.04 6.84 -10.72
N VAL A 113 13.94 6.12 -10.90
CA VAL A 113 13.59 5.47 -12.17
C VAL A 113 13.48 6.50 -13.29
N ASN A 114 12.81 7.62 -13.06
CA ASN A 114 12.70 8.71 -14.03
C ASN A 114 14.07 9.30 -14.41
N LEU A 115 15.00 9.44 -13.46
CA LEU A 115 16.34 9.97 -13.71
C LEU A 115 17.25 8.97 -14.46
N LEU A 116 17.14 7.67 -14.14
CA LEU A 116 18.00 6.64 -14.73
C LEU A 116 17.46 6.07 -16.04
N GLN A 117 16.15 6.17 -16.27
CA GLN A 117 15.46 5.66 -17.46
C GLN A 117 15.87 4.23 -17.83
N PRO A 118 15.64 3.23 -16.94
CA PRO A 118 16.05 1.86 -17.21
C PRO A 118 15.40 1.35 -18.51
N PRO A 119 16.18 0.78 -19.45
CA PRO A 119 15.70 0.44 -20.79
C PRO A 119 14.84 -0.83 -20.83
N THR A 120 14.95 -1.70 -19.82
CA THR A 120 14.31 -3.04 -19.85
C THR A 120 13.34 -3.28 -18.69
N THR A 121 13.09 -2.27 -17.84
CA THR A 121 12.29 -2.43 -16.63
C THR A 121 11.06 -1.53 -16.67
N LYS A 122 9.87 -2.13 -16.62
CA LYS A 122 8.62 -1.42 -16.40
C LYS A 122 8.38 -1.26 -14.90
N VAL A 123 7.92 -0.09 -14.48
CA VAL A 123 7.61 0.17 -13.07
C VAL A 123 6.22 0.78 -12.93
N VAL A 124 5.39 0.19 -12.06
CA VAL A 124 4.07 0.73 -11.69
C VAL A 124 4.00 0.88 -10.18
N ALA A 125 3.68 2.08 -9.69
CA ALA A 125 3.46 2.34 -8.28
C ALA A 125 2.02 2.82 -8.02
N ALA A 126 1.26 2.05 -7.25
CA ALA A 126 -0.07 2.42 -6.75
C ALA A 126 0.06 3.06 -5.35
N LEU A 127 -0.21 4.35 -5.25
CA LEU A 127 -0.11 5.14 -4.03
C LEU A 127 -1.50 5.34 -3.45
N CYS A 128 -1.79 4.70 -2.32
CA CYS A 128 -3.09 4.79 -1.66
C CYS A 128 -3.04 5.92 -0.62
N VAL A 129 -3.46 7.12 -1.01
CA VAL A 129 -3.35 8.33 -0.20
C VAL A 129 -4.68 8.65 0.47
N ILE A 130 -4.74 8.56 1.79
CA ILE A 130 -6.01 8.66 2.52
C ILE A 130 -5.82 9.38 3.86
N ARG A 131 -6.91 9.75 4.51
CA ARG A 131 -6.92 10.20 5.90
C ARG A 131 -7.90 9.35 6.69
N ASN A 132 -7.43 8.64 7.71
CA ASN A 132 -8.32 7.93 8.61
C ASN A 132 -8.85 8.91 9.65
N SER A 133 -10.10 9.31 9.47
CA SER A 133 -10.75 10.38 10.25
C SER A 133 -11.89 9.79 11.08
N THR A 134 -12.14 10.39 12.24
CA THR A 134 -13.38 10.18 13.00
C THR A 134 -14.48 11.08 12.42
N GLY A 135 -15.71 10.60 12.35
CA GLY A 135 -16.86 11.36 11.88
C GLY A 135 -18.15 10.53 11.86
N GLU A 136 -19.28 11.18 11.56
CA GLU A 136 -20.61 10.54 11.50
C GLU A 136 -20.71 9.40 10.49
N ASN A 137 -19.98 9.50 9.37
CA ASN A 137 -19.86 8.47 8.35
C ASN A 137 -18.65 7.54 8.58
N GLY A 138 -18.11 7.50 9.79
CA GLY A 138 -17.02 6.60 10.16
C GLY A 138 -17.44 5.14 10.07
N TYR A 139 -16.53 4.30 9.58
CA TYR A 139 -16.69 2.85 9.64
C TYR A 139 -16.45 2.37 11.07
N VAL A 140 -17.11 1.28 11.46
CA VAL A 140 -17.09 0.78 12.85
C VAL A 140 -16.50 -0.63 12.93
N ALA A 141 -16.10 -1.01 14.14
CA ALA A 141 -15.83 -2.42 14.43
C ALA A 141 -17.08 -3.26 14.19
N ASP A 142 -16.87 -4.51 13.81
CA ASP A 142 -17.86 -5.52 13.42
C ASP A 142 -18.62 -5.28 12.11
N GLU A 143 -18.34 -4.18 11.42
CA GLU A 143 -18.77 -4.01 10.04
C GLU A 143 -18.09 -5.05 9.13
N VAL A 144 -18.82 -5.54 8.13
CA VAL A 144 -18.33 -6.52 7.15
C VAL A 144 -18.35 -5.90 5.76
N ILE A 145 -17.17 -5.67 5.20
CA ILE A 145 -17.01 -5.05 3.89
C ILE A 145 -16.65 -6.11 2.85
N THR A 146 -17.23 -6.02 1.67
CA THR A 146 -16.84 -6.87 0.53
C THR A 146 -15.73 -6.17 -0.23
N ALA A 147 -14.55 -6.78 -0.27
CA ALA A 147 -13.40 -6.32 -1.04
C ALA A 147 -13.63 -6.48 -2.55
N LYS A 148 -12.84 -5.79 -3.38
CA LYS A 148 -12.91 -5.94 -4.84
C LYS A 148 -12.64 -7.37 -5.31
N SER A 149 -11.86 -8.12 -4.53
CA SER A 149 -11.60 -9.54 -4.74
C SER A 149 -12.80 -10.46 -4.47
N GLY A 150 -13.93 -9.93 -3.99
CA GLY A 150 -15.12 -10.68 -3.58
C GLY A 150 -15.02 -11.32 -2.20
N TRP A 151 -13.90 -11.11 -1.48
CA TRP A 151 -13.74 -11.56 -0.10
C TRP A 151 -14.47 -10.64 0.87
N ARG A 152 -15.07 -11.20 1.92
CA ARG A 152 -15.68 -10.42 3.00
C ARG A 152 -14.69 -10.24 4.14
N VAL A 153 -14.47 -9.00 4.52
CA VAL A 153 -13.55 -8.56 5.57
C VAL A 153 -14.36 -8.03 6.73
N ARG A 154 -14.28 -8.69 7.89
CA ARG A 154 -14.81 -8.13 9.15
C ARG A 154 -13.80 -7.15 9.71
N ILE A 155 -14.21 -5.92 9.94
CA ILE A 155 -13.42 -4.92 10.62
C ILE A 155 -13.46 -5.23 12.10
N THR A 156 -12.32 -5.48 12.72
CA THR A 156 -12.24 -5.71 14.18
C THR A 156 -11.69 -4.50 14.92
N ASP A 157 -10.90 -3.69 14.22
CA ASP A 157 -10.26 -2.50 14.74
C ASP A 157 -10.12 -1.51 13.58
N THR A 158 -10.50 -0.26 13.80
CA THR A 158 -10.44 0.80 12.80
C THR A 158 -9.06 1.44 12.71
N ASP A 159 -8.17 1.14 13.66
CA ASP A 159 -6.78 1.60 13.72
C ASP A 159 -5.78 0.70 12.96
N VAL A 160 -6.31 -0.31 12.26
CA VAL A 160 -5.58 -1.12 11.27
C VAL A 160 -6.01 -0.78 9.83
N GLU A 161 -6.42 0.46 9.62
CA GLU A 161 -6.78 1.11 8.36
C GLU A 161 -5.80 0.85 7.21
N GLY A 162 -4.50 0.79 7.52
CA GLY A 162 -3.44 0.77 6.53
C GLY A 162 -3.53 -0.41 5.59
N ARG A 163 -3.83 -1.61 6.11
CA ARG A 163 -3.96 -2.82 5.30
C ARG A 163 -5.24 -2.81 4.47
N LEU A 164 -6.33 -2.21 4.97
CA LEU A 164 -7.57 -2.05 4.23
C LEU A 164 -7.37 -1.10 3.05
N SER A 165 -6.69 0.03 3.29
CA SER A 165 -6.48 1.07 2.28
C SER A 165 -5.68 0.59 1.05
N ILE A 166 -4.82 -0.42 1.19
CA ILE A 166 -3.98 -0.91 0.10
C ILE A 166 -4.49 -2.22 -0.53
N ALA A 167 -5.42 -2.92 0.12
CA ALA A 167 -5.78 -4.29 -0.27
C ALA A 167 -6.41 -4.38 -1.66
N ASP A 168 -7.32 -3.46 -2.00
CA ASP A 168 -7.94 -3.45 -3.32
C ASP A 168 -6.95 -2.98 -4.40
N ALA A 169 -6.09 -2.01 -4.09
CA ALA A 169 -5.02 -1.59 -5.01
C ALA A 169 -4.02 -2.74 -5.29
N LEU A 170 -3.68 -3.52 -4.26
CA LEU A 170 -2.87 -4.73 -4.41
C LEU A 170 -3.55 -5.77 -5.29
N PHE A 171 -4.88 -5.93 -5.18
CA PHE A 171 -5.64 -6.80 -6.06
C PHE A 171 -5.59 -6.33 -7.52
N HIS A 172 -5.69 -5.03 -7.78
CA HIS A 172 -5.50 -4.47 -9.12
C HIS A 172 -4.08 -4.70 -9.65
N LEU A 173 -3.04 -4.49 -8.83
CA LEU A 173 -1.66 -4.79 -9.23
C LEU A 173 -1.46 -6.28 -9.54
N ARG A 174 -2.11 -7.19 -8.80
CA ARG A 174 -2.09 -8.63 -9.13
C ARG A 174 -2.66 -8.88 -10.52
N LYS A 175 -3.75 -8.20 -10.91
CA LYS A 175 -4.30 -8.33 -12.28
C LYS A 175 -3.32 -7.83 -13.34
N ILE A 176 -2.62 -6.74 -13.08
CA ILE A 176 -1.56 -6.24 -13.98
C ILE A 176 -0.42 -7.28 -14.06
N ALA A 177 0.00 -7.84 -12.93
CA ALA A 177 1.09 -8.81 -12.85
C ALA A 177 0.84 -10.04 -13.74
N VAL A 178 -0.39 -10.57 -13.78
CA VAL A 178 -0.75 -11.75 -14.59
C VAL A 178 -0.48 -11.54 -16.09
N HIS A 179 -0.49 -10.28 -16.55
CA HIS A 179 -0.24 -9.93 -17.95
C HIS A 179 1.12 -9.24 -18.18
N SER A 180 2.00 -9.28 -17.18
CA SER A 180 3.31 -8.60 -17.21
C SER A 180 4.46 -9.60 -17.32
N VAL A 181 5.58 -9.18 -17.93
CA VAL A 181 6.80 -9.98 -18.02
C VAL A 181 7.54 -9.95 -16.68
N ASN A 182 7.86 -11.14 -16.15
CA ASN A 182 8.56 -11.35 -14.87
C ASN A 182 8.15 -10.35 -13.76
N PRO A 183 6.89 -10.42 -13.27
CA PRO A 183 6.36 -9.43 -12.35
C PRO A 183 6.83 -9.65 -10.90
N HIS A 184 7.23 -8.57 -10.24
CA HIS A 184 7.53 -8.54 -8.81
C HIS A 184 6.66 -7.51 -8.10
N ILE A 185 5.89 -7.95 -7.09
CA ILE A 185 5.01 -7.06 -6.32
C ILE A 185 5.62 -6.77 -4.94
N PHE A 186 5.72 -5.48 -4.61
CA PHE A 186 6.25 -4.98 -3.35
C PHE A 186 5.19 -4.15 -2.61
N THR A 187 5.05 -4.37 -1.31
CA THR A 187 4.25 -3.52 -0.43
C THR A 187 5.16 -2.65 0.42
N VAL A 188 4.98 -1.33 0.36
CA VAL A 188 5.80 -0.37 1.11
C VAL A 188 4.88 0.39 2.06
N ALA A 189 4.95 0.05 3.36
CA ALA A 189 3.99 0.56 4.32
C ALA A 189 4.54 0.62 5.74
N SER A 190 4.17 1.67 6.46
CA SER A 190 4.31 1.76 7.92
C SER A 190 3.06 1.15 8.58
N VAL A 191 3.06 -0.18 8.78
CA VAL A 191 1.85 -0.95 9.15
C VAL A 191 1.73 -1.24 10.65
N THR A 192 2.82 -1.46 11.39
CA THR A 192 2.72 -1.88 12.80
C THR A 192 3.74 -1.21 13.71
N THR A 193 3.29 -0.84 14.91
CA THR A 193 4.17 -0.42 16.02
C THR A 193 5.01 -1.58 16.53
N TYR A 194 4.57 -2.84 16.36
CA TYR A 194 5.37 -4.03 16.70
C TYR A 194 6.70 -4.09 15.93
N ALA A 195 6.73 -3.62 14.68
CA ALA A 195 7.97 -3.48 13.92
C ALA A 195 8.94 -2.42 14.51
N LYS A 196 8.45 -1.49 15.34
CA LYS A 196 9.27 -0.53 16.10
C LYS A 196 9.79 -1.12 17.41
N LEU A 197 8.97 -1.94 18.08
CA LEU A 197 9.30 -2.52 19.39
C LEU A 197 10.33 -3.65 19.31
N ALA A 198 10.42 -4.36 18.18
CA ALA A 198 11.35 -5.48 18.04
C ALA A 198 12.83 -5.06 17.88
N PRO A 199 13.21 -4.03 17.09
CA PRO A 199 14.62 -3.66 16.91
C PRO A 199 15.00 -2.30 17.51
N GLY A 200 14.05 -1.48 17.95
CA GLY A 200 14.29 -0.10 18.39
C GLY A 200 14.21 0.95 17.26
N TYR A 201 14.49 2.21 17.61
CA TYR A 201 14.47 3.33 16.66
C TYR A 201 15.70 3.31 15.73
N GLY A 202 15.51 3.63 14.44
CA GLY A 202 16.60 3.70 13.45
C GLY A 202 16.70 2.47 12.52
N TYR A 203 15.85 1.46 12.72
CA TYR A 203 15.83 0.25 11.91
C TYR A 203 14.59 0.18 11.03
N THR A 204 14.76 -0.30 9.79
CA THR A 204 13.62 -0.73 8.96
C THR A 204 13.46 -2.23 9.15
N VAL A 205 12.36 -2.66 9.77
CA VAL A 205 11.96 -4.07 9.73
C VAL A 205 11.27 -4.30 8.40
N ASN A 206 12.02 -4.81 7.43
CA ASN A 206 11.42 -5.43 6.26
C ASN A 206 10.90 -6.81 6.67
N ALA A 207 9.64 -6.85 7.11
CA ALA A 207 8.89 -8.09 7.09
C ALA A 207 8.52 -8.37 5.62
N PHE A 208 9.40 -9.09 4.92
CA PHE A 208 9.12 -9.59 3.58
C PHE A 208 8.09 -10.72 3.68
N PHE A 209 6.83 -10.40 3.36
CA PHE A 209 5.76 -11.38 3.24
C PHE A 209 5.71 -11.85 1.79
N PHE A 210 6.37 -12.97 1.48
CA PHE A 210 6.28 -13.62 0.16
C PHE A 210 5.13 -14.63 0.17
N ILE A 211 4.21 -14.52 -0.79
CA ILE A 211 3.08 -15.46 -0.98
C ILE A 211 3.43 -16.61 -1.96
N TYR A 212 4.59 -16.57 -2.62
CA TYR A 212 5.05 -17.66 -3.50
C TYR A 212 6.43 -18.19 -3.11
N THR A 213 6.50 -19.51 -2.95
CA THR A 213 7.56 -20.30 -2.29
C THR A 213 8.88 -20.43 -3.05
N TYR A 214 9.14 -19.62 -4.09
CA TYR A 214 10.24 -19.88 -5.04
C TYR A 214 11.15 -18.68 -5.36
N ILE A 215 11.38 -17.75 -4.42
CA ILE A 215 12.43 -16.71 -4.59
C ILE A 215 13.34 -16.74 -3.35
N TRP A 216 14.36 -17.60 -3.39
CA TRP A 216 15.22 -17.88 -2.24
C TRP A 216 16.54 -17.08 -2.19
N ALA A 217 16.88 -16.19 -3.13
CA ALA A 217 18.27 -15.71 -3.16
C ALA A 217 18.61 -14.30 -3.69
N ILE A 218 17.68 -13.45 -4.15
CA ILE A 218 18.10 -12.22 -4.86
C ILE A 218 18.23 -10.97 -3.96
N PRO A 219 17.34 -10.67 -2.98
CA PRO A 219 17.46 -9.42 -2.22
C PRO A 219 18.63 -9.40 -1.22
N CYS A 220 19.24 -10.56 -0.95
CA CYS A 220 20.38 -10.67 -0.03
C CYS A 220 21.73 -10.34 -0.68
N GLN A 221 21.77 -10.10 -2.00
CA GLN A 221 22.98 -9.68 -2.72
C GLN A 221 23.14 -8.15 -2.82
N ILE A 222 22.10 -7.38 -2.48
CA ILE A 222 22.26 -5.93 -2.28
C ILE A 222 22.74 -5.75 -0.85
N ASP A 223 24.04 -5.49 -0.68
CA ASP A 223 24.63 -5.17 0.61
C ASP A 223 23.95 -3.92 1.23
N PRO A 224 23.09 -4.07 2.26
CA PRO A 224 22.37 -2.95 2.87
C PRO A 224 23.34 -2.00 3.59
N PHE A 225 24.55 -2.48 3.96
CA PHE A 225 25.58 -1.68 4.60
C PHE A 225 26.17 -0.63 3.67
N ARG A 226 26.16 -0.85 2.34
CA ARG A 226 26.60 0.17 1.36
C ARG A 226 25.70 1.40 1.31
N PHE A 227 24.44 1.29 1.73
CA PHE A 227 23.47 2.39 1.73
C PHE A 227 23.11 2.91 3.14
N GLY A 228 23.84 2.47 4.17
CA GLY A 228 23.62 2.91 5.55
C GLY A 228 22.27 2.50 6.14
N GLN A 229 21.60 1.47 5.59
CA GLN A 229 20.35 0.95 6.13
C GLN A 229 20.55 -0.42 6.78
N ILE A 230 20.13 -0.57 8.03
CA ILE A 230 20.14 -1.87 8.72
C ILE A 230 18.77 -2.52 8.52
N LEU A 231 18.78 -3.68 7.85
CA LEU A 231 17.60 -4.50 7.58
C LEU A 231 17.48 -5.63 8.58
N VAL A 232 16.32 -5.74 9.23
CA VAL A 232 16.01 -6.85 10.15
C VAL A 232 14.97 -7.76 9.51
N ARG A 233 15.33 -9.03 9.26
CA ARG A 233 14.45 -10.06 8.71
C ARG A 233 13.61 -10.66 9.83
N SER A 234 12.29 -10.55 9.74
CA SER A 234 11.37 -11.26 10.64
C SER A 234 10.80 -12.49 9.93
N PHE A 235 10.85 -13.64 10.59
CA PHE A 235 10.23 -14.88 10.10
C PHE A 235 8.78 -14.95 10.57
N LEU A 236 7.84 -15.26 9.66
CA LEU A 236 6.53 -15.75 10.08
C LEU A 236 6.47 -17.27 9.93
N LEU A 237 6.18 -17.94 11.05
CA LEU A 237 5.52 -19.24 11.04
C LEU A 237 4.08 -19.02 10.54
N SER A 238 3.66 -19.86 9.59
CA SER A 238 2.32 -19.85 8.99
C SER A 238 1.23 -19.84 10.08
N TYR A 239 0.55 -18.72 10.26
CA TYR A 239 -0.66 -18.59 11.08
C TYR A 239 -1.93 -19.08 10.34
N ASN A 240 -1.79 -20.02 9.39
CA ASN A 240 -2.92 -20.60 8.65
C ASN A 240 -3.63 -21.74 9.40
N GLU A 241 -3.13 -22.18 10.56
CA GLU A 241 -3.71 -23.33 11.30
C GLU A 241 -5.05 -23.02 12.00
N PHE A 242 -5.51 -21.77 12.01
CA PHE A 242 -6.78 -21.37 12.64
C PHE A 242 -7.90 -20.97 11.66
N LEU A 243 -7.70 -21.06 10.35
CA LEU A 243 -8.72 -20.70 9.35
C LEU A 243 -9.35 -21.94 8.68
N PRO A 244 -10.66 -22.21 8.88
CA PRO A 244 -11.32 -23.30 8.18
C PRO A 244 -11.35 -23.02 6.66
N LYS A 245 -10.72 -23.90 5.88
CA LYS A 245 -10.53 -23.87 4.41
C LYS A 245 -11.80 -23.73 3.54
N LYS A 246 -13.00 -23.55 4.11
CA LYS A 246 -14.29 -23.61 3.40
C LYS A 246 -15.15 -22.33 3.45
N LYS A 247 -14.69 -21.23 4.05
CA LYS A 247 -15.49 -19.98 4.10
C LYS A 247 -14.69 -18.80 3.53
N LYS A 248 -15.28 -18.08 2.56
CA LYS A 248 -14.81 -16.77 2.04
C LYS A 248 -14.94 -15.67 3.11
N VAL A 249 -14.30 -15.87 4.26
CA VAL A 249 -14.31 -14.94 5.40
C VAL A 249 -12.90 -14.89 5.94
N LEU A 250 -12.19 -13.79 5.71
CA LEU A 250 -10.88 -13.58 6.31
C LEU A 250 -11.10 -13.02 7.72
N ARG A 251 -10.65 -13.75 8.75
CA ARG A 251 -10.54 -13.25 10.13
C ARG A 251 -9.08 -13.36 10.52
N TYR A 252 -8.36 -12.24 10.65
CA TYR A 252 -6.93 -12.18 10.98
C TYR A 252 -6.03 -13.13 10.16
N GLY A 253 -5.37 -12.59 9.14
CA GLY A 253 -4.35 -13.35 8.40
C GLY A 253 -3.93 -12.62 7.14
N ILE A 254 -2.70 -12.87 6.68
CA ILE A 254 -2.11 -12.36 5.43
C ILE A 254 -3.09 -12.54 4.27
N LEU A 255 -3.09 -11.60 3.32
CA LEU A 255 -3.81 -11.67 2.04
C LEU A 255 -3.31 -12.89 1.23
N GLY A 256 -3.79 -14.10 1.56
CA GLY A 256 -3.69 -15.26 0.70
C GLY A 256 -4.80 -15.16 -0.33
N PHE A 257 -4.45 -14.93 -1.59
CA PHE A 257 -5.41 -15.05 -2.67
C PHE A 257 -5.58 -16.53 -3.05
N PRO A 258 -6.81 -17.01 -3.31
CA PRO A 258 -6.99 -18.33 -3.90
C PRO A 258 -6.47 -18.31 -5.34
N ASP A 259 -5.89 -19.43 -5.75
CA ASP A 259 -5.69 -19.75 -7.16
C ASP A 259 -7.06 -20.09 -7.75
N ASN A 260 -7.54 -19.24 -8.65
CA ASN A 260 -8.50 -19.49 -9.72
C ASN A 260 -8.67 -18.20 -10.54
#